data_AF-A0A842LJN0-F1
#
_entry.id   AF-A0A842LJN0-F1
#
_cell.length_a   1.000
_cell.length_b   1.000
_cell.length_c   1.000
_cell.angle_alpha   90.00
_cell.angle_beta   90.00
_cell.angle_gamma   90.00
#
_symmetry.space_group_name_H-M   'P 1'
#
loop_
_entity.id
_entity.type
_entity.pdbx_description
1 polymer ?
#
loop_
_entity_poly.entity_id
_entity_poly.type
_entity_poly.pdbx_seq_one_letter_code
_entity_poly.pdbx_strand_id
1 'polypeptide(L)'
;MLISNLVSDSMVNMAIQKVLINIGIAAATILIIFSLLFAYSSVWPPLVVVESSSMQHSDSRSFIGVIDTGDIVIVKKARSDNIVTYIEGIARGHMTYGEYGDVIIYKKGDNSPSTPIIHRAFCRIIYNATGGGFDIPSLSSLPEWQWKVLPQGEHVWWNLRTVVEIYGVGYLNVTVRLDLRSILQYFESHNVTPHGGFITMGDHNVISDNGILYGYYDQISIFREPVRDDWVVGIARGEIPWFGLLKLWAGGDAPPNVPENSKTNLFITIAAIIVVPIGIDALNFVLKRKGIEIFGWTKKFNLRQLFKKSKSEKPPNAQNVTNKDDKTVEMKIDKDKKKTRAPIKIDENQEQGGKKKKREKSGSREK
;
A
#
# COMPACT_ATOMS: atom_id res chain seq x y z
N MET A 1 -47.19 11.45 -43.77
CA MET A 1 -47.18 11.49 -42.29
C MET A 1 -46.79 10.17 -41.62
N LEU A 2 -47.04 8.99 -42.22
CA LEU A 2 -46.70 7.69 -41.60
C LEU A 2 -45.20 7.31 -41.68
N ILE A 3 -44.48 7.69 -42.74
CA ILE A 3 -43.06 7.34 -42.92
C ILE A 3 -42.12 8.14 -42.00
N SER A 4 -42.48 9.39 -41.65
CA SER A 4 -41.69 10.22 -40.73
C SER A 4 -41.68 9.67 -39.30
N ASN A 5 -42.79 9.07 -38.84
CA ASN A 5 -42.89 8.49 -37.50
C ASN A 5 -42.10 7.17 -37.38
N LEU A 6 -42.11 6.32 -38.41
CA LEU A 6 -41.32 5.08 -38.46
C LEU A 6 -39.79 5.31 -38.52
N VAL A 7 -39.34 6.35 -39.23
CA VAL A 7 -37.92 6.74 -39.26
C VAL A 7 -37.48 7.33 -37.92
N SER A 8 -38.35 8.10 -37.26
CA SER A 8 -38.13 8.59 -35.91
C SER A 8 -37.97 7.45 -34.90
N ASP A 9 -38.90 6.48 -34.87
CA ASP A 9 -38.86 5.37 -33.92
C ASP A 9 -37.64 4.46 -34.12
N SER A 10 -37.23 4.21 -35.37
CA SER A 10 -36.02 3.44 -35.67
C SER A 10 -34.71 4.19 -35.31
N MET A 11 -34.65 5.50 -35.52
CA MET A 11 -33.52 6.34 -35.06
C MET A 11 -33.43 6.41 -33.54
N VAL A 12 -34.58 6.56 -32.86
CA VAL A 12 -34.66 6.58 -31.39
C VAL A 12 -34.25 5.23 -30.81
N ASN A 13 -34.75 4.11 -31.34
CA ASN A 13 -34.35 2.77 -30.91
C ASN A 13 -32.86 2.52 -31.13
N MET A 14 -32.28 3.00 -32.24
CA MET A 14 -30.84 2.90 -32.49
C MET A 14 -30.01 3.76 -31.54
N ALA A 15 -30.49 4.96 -31.17
CA ALA A 15 -29.84 5.82 -30.18
C ALA A 15 -29.90 5.18 -28.78
N ILE A 16 -31.05 4.64 -28.38
CA ILE A 16 -31.23 3.94 -27.10
C ILE A 16 -30.31 2.72 -27.02
N GLN A 17 -30.24 1.89 -28.06
CA GLN A 17 -29.33 0.74 -28.10
C GLN A 17 -27.86 1.15 -27.93
N LYS A 18 -27.42 2.24 -28.59
CA LYS A 18 -26.06 2.76 -28.42
C LYS A 18 -25.78 3.22 -26.99
N VAL A 19 -26.73 3.92 -26.37
CA VAL A 19 -26.62 4.35 -24.97
C VAL A 19 -26.51 3.14 -24.04
N LEU A 20 -27.38 2.14 -24.21
CA LEU A 20 -27.35 0.91 -23.41
C LEU A 20 -26.04 0.14 -23.56
N ILE A 21 -25.51 0.01 -24.78
CA ILE A 21 -24.22 -0.61 -25.04
C ILE A 21 -23.10 0.16 -24.33
N ASN A 22 -23.09 1.49 -24.41
CA ASN A 22 -22.08 2.32 -23.75
C ASN A 22 -22.13 2.19 -22.23
N ILE A 23 -23.33 2.18 -21.63
CA ILE A 23 -23.52 1.93 -20.19
C ILE A 23 -23.00 0.54 -19.83
N GLY A 24 -23.32 -0.48 -20.64
CA GLY A 24 -22.84 -1.85 -20.44
C GLY A 24 -21.30 -1.95 -20.49
N ILE A 25 -20.66 -1.28 -21.45
CA ILE A 25 -19.20 -1.21 -21.55
C ILE A 25 -18.60 -0.50 -20.34
N ALA A 26 -19.19 0.62 -19.91
CA ALA A 26 -18.73 1.35 -18.73
C ALA A 26 -18.83 0.49 -17.46
N ALA A 27 -19.97 -0.18 -17.24
CA ALA A 27 -20.17 -1.09 -16.12
C ALA A 27 -19.18 -2.27 -16.15
N ALA A 28 -18.98 -2.90 -17.32
CA ALA A 28 -18.01 -3.97 -17.48
C ALA A 28 -16.58 -3.52 -17.19
N THR A 29 -16.21 -2.30 -17.63
CA THR A 29 -14.90 -1.71 -17.37
C THR A 29 -14.68 -1.48 -15.87
N ILE A 30 -15.68 -0.92 -15.17
CA ILE A 30 -15.63 -0.73 -13.71
C ILE A 30 -15.47 -2.08 -13.01
N LEU A 31 -16.26 -3.08 -13.38
CA LEU A 31 -16.16 -4.43 -12.80
C LEU A 31 -14.78 -5.04 -13.01
N ILE A 32 -14.19 -4.90 -14.20
CA ILE A 32 -12.82 -5.37 -14.48
C ILE A 32 -11.81 -4.65 -13.59
N ILE A 33 -11.89 -3.32 -13.48
CA ILE A 33 -10.98 -2.53 -12.63
C ILE A 33 -11.09 -2.97 -11.17
N PHE A 34 -12.30 -3.08 -10.62
CA PHE A 34 -12.51 -3.54 -9.24
C PHE A 34 -12.08 -5.00 -9.04
N SER A 35 -12.27 -5.88 -10.03
CA SER A 35 -11.79 -7.27 -9.95
C SER A 35 -10.26 -7.33 -9.91
N LEU A 36 -9.59 -6.54 -10.75
CA LEU A 36 -8.12 -6.44 -10.77
C LEU A 36 -7.59 -5.84 -9.46
N LEU A 37 -8.24 -4.77 -8.95
CA LEU A 37 -7.90 -4.17 -7.67
C LEU A 37 -8.08 -5.17 -6.53
N PHE A 38 -9.17 -5.93 -6.50
CA PHE A 38 -9.40 -6.96 -5.49
C PHE A 38 -8.38 -8.09 -5.57
N ALA A 39 -8.03 -8.53 -6.78
CA ALA A 39 -6.98 -9.53 -6.98
C ALA A 39 -5.61 -9.03 -6.46
N TYR A 40 -5.33 -7.73 -6.60
CA TYR A 40 -4.10 -7.11 -6.08
C TYR A 40 -4.15 -6.87 -4.56
N SER A 41 -5.27 -6.36 -4.03
CA SER A 41 -5.41 -5.97 -2.63
C SER A 41 -5.63 -7.15 -1.70
N SER A 42 -6.35 -8.18 -2.15
CA SER A 42 -6.90 -9.24 -1.28
C SER A 42 -7.71 -8.71 -0.09
N VAL A 43 -8.26 -7.50 -0.20
CA VAL A 43 -9.09 -6.80 0.81
C VAL A 43 -10.29 -6.18 0.11
N TRP A 44 -11.46 -6.29 0.75
CA TRP A 44 -12.69 -5.64 0.31
C TRP A 44 -13.26 -4.72 1.42
N PRO A 45 -13.58 -3.45 1.14
CA PRO A 45 -13.31 -2.74 -0.12
C PRO A 45 -11.79 -2.46 -0.31
N PRO A 46 -11.28 -2.47 -1.55
CA PRO A 46 -9.86 -2.23 -1.83
C PRO A 46 -9.46 -0.75 -1.73
N LEU A 47 -10.46 0.15 -1.69
CA LEU A 47 -10.31 1.59 -1.65
C LEU A 47 -11.02 2.14 -0.42
N VAL A 48 -10.35 3.00 0.33
CA VAL A 48 -10.91 3.71 1.49
C VAL A 48 -10.74 5.21 1.30
N VAL A 49 -11.73 5.99 1.70
CA VAL A 49 -11.67 7.45 1.64
C VAL A 49 -11.16 7.96 2.98
N VAL A 50 -10.28 8.95 2.94
CA VAL A 50 -9.74 9.64 4.11
C VAL A 50 -10.73 10.72 4.53
N GLU A 51 -11.26 10.59 5.74
CA GLU A 51 -12.34 11.46 6.23
C GLU A 51 -11.86 12.47 7.31
N SER A 52 -10.61 12.36 7.77
CA SER A 52 -10.03 13.20 8.84
C SER A 52 -8.64 13.72 8.49
N SER A 53 -8.25 14.83 9.12
CA SER A 53 -6.95 15.47 8.93
C SER A 53 -5.81 14.85 9.74
N SER A 54 -6.05 13.77 10.48
CA SER A 54 -5.06 13.16 11.38
C SER A 54 -3.79 12.68 10.68
N MET A 55 -3.82 12.49 9.36
CA MET A 55 -2.64 12.12 8.55
C MET A 55 -2.02 13.29 7.77
N GLN A 56 -2.61 14.50 7.83
CA GLN A 56 -2.18 15.65 7.03
C GLN A 56 -0.79 16.16 7.47
N HIS A 57 -0.01 16.64 6.51
CA HIS A 57 1.28 17.31 6.79
C HIS A 57 1.18 18.84 6.77
N SER A 58 -0.02 19.38 6.54
CA SER A 58 -0.29 20.81 6.58
C SER A 58 -1.79 21.07 6.73
N ASP A 59 -2.13 22.20 7.34
CA ASP A 59 -3.53 22.61 7.54
C ASP A 59 -4.15 23.22 6.28
N SER A 60 -3.34 23.87 5.44
CA SER A 60 -3.83 24.64 4.29
C SER A 60 -3.51 24.02 2.91
N ARG A 61 -2.47 23.18 2.81
CA ARG A 61 -1.97 22.67 1.53
C ARG A 61 -1.76 21.16 1.54
N SER A 62 -2.22 20.52 0.47
CA SER A 62 -1.99 19.12 0.15
C SER A 62 -0.77 18.94 -0.75
N PHE A 63 -0.10 17.80 -0.63
CA PHE A 63 1.03 17.39 -1.46
C PHE A 63 0.84 15.96 -1.96
N ILE A 64 1.30 15.68 -3.18
CA ILE A 64 1.32 14.30 -3.69
C ILE A 64 2.36 13.50 -2.90
N GLY A 65 1.97 12.31 -2.45
CA GLY A 65 2.75 11.43 -1.60
C GLY A 65 2.54 11.70 -0.12
N VAL A 66 1.42 12.32 0.27
CA VAL A 66 0.96 12.51 1.66
C VAL A 66 -0.53 12.18 1.70
N ILE A 67 -1.01 11.65 2.82
CA ILE A 67 -2.42 11.29 2.99
C ILE A 67 -3.16 12.48 3.60
N ASP A 68 -4.00 13.14 2.80
CA ASP A 68 -4.81 14.27 3.22
C ASP A 68 -6.31 13.95 3.24
N THR A 69 -7.10 14.78 3.94
CA THR A 69 -8.57 14.65 3.94
C THR A 69 -9.10 14.79 2.51
N GLY A 70 -9.91 13.81 2.09
CA GLY A 70 -10.45 13.76 0.74
C GLY A 70 -9.61 12.95 -0.25
N ASP A 71 -8.54 12.30 0.18
CA ASP A 71 -7.83 11.32 -0.64
C ASP A 71 -8.53 9.95 -0.61
N ILE A 72 -8.20 9.11 -1.59
CA ILE A 72 -8.55 7.69 -1.58
C ILE A 72 -7.26 6.88 -1.44
N VAL A 73 -7.22 5.97 -0.48
CA VAL A 73 -6.07 5.10 -0.24
C VAL A 73 -6.38 3.69 -0.72
N ILE A 74 -5.41 3.08 -1.42
CA ILE A 74 -5.50 1.67 -1.81
C ILE A 74 -5.03 0.81 -0.63
N VAL A 75 -5.90 -0.08 -0.17
CA VAL A 75 -5.59 -1.00 0.93
C VAL A 75 -5.09 -2.32 0.36
N LYS A 76 -3.95 -2.80 0.85
CA LYS A 76 -3.41 -4.12 0.50
C LYS A 76 -3.31 -4.99 1.75
N LYS A 77 -3.75 -6.24 1.66
CA LYS A 77 -3.59 -7.21 2.74
C LYS A 77 -2.10 -7.35 3.05
N ALA A 78 -1.75 -7.19 4.31
CA ALA A 78 -0.41 -7.44 4.80
C ALA A 78 -0.47 -8.39 5.98
N ARG A 79 0.52 -9.27 6.04
CA ARG A 79 0.85 -9.97 7.28
C ARG A 79 1.62 -8.99 8.16
N SER A 80 1.45 -9.09 9.48
CA SER A 80 2.05 -8.15 10.42
C SER A 80 3.58 -8.13 10.40
N ASP A 81 4.23 -9.22 9.98
CA ASP A 81 5.68 -9.28 9.82
C ASP A 81 6.23 -8.47 8.64
N ASN A 82 5.36 -8.08 7.71
CA ASN A 82 5.70 -7.23 6.57
C ASN A 82 5.47 -5.73 6.84
N ILE A 83 4.96 -5.37 8.01
CA ILE A 83 4.67 -3.98 8.39
C ILE A 83 5.92 -3.40 9.04
N VAL A 84 6.46 -2.33 8.47
CA VAL A 84 7.59 -1.60 9.04
C VAL A 84 7.04 -0.44 9.87
N THR A 85 7.30 -0.44 11.17
CA THR A 85 6.88 0.66 12.05
C THR A 85 7.72 1.93 11.83
N TYR A 86 7.28 3.09 12.31
CA TYR A 86 8.00 4.36 12.23
C TYR A 86 9.43 4.23 12.80
N ILE A 87 9.55 3.64 13.98
CA ILE A 87 10.86 3.43 14.64
C ILE A 87 11.77 2.51 13.80
N GLU A 88 11.24 1.41 13.28
CA GLU A 88 12.02 0.52 12.39
C GLU A 88 12.35 1.20 11.05
N GLY A 89 11.45 2.07 10.57
CA GLY A 89 11.59 2.83 9.35
C GLY A 89 12.76 3.80 9.40
N ILE A 90 13.00 4.46 10.54
CA ILE A 90 14.18 5.31 10.77
C ILE A 90 15.47 4.51 10.54
N ALA A 91 15.57 3.33 11.16
CA ALA A 91 16.78 2.50 11.06
C ALA A 91 16.98 1.92 9.64
N ARG A 92 15.89 1.65 8.91
CA ARG A 92 15.93 1.05 7.57
C ARG A 92 15.89 2.06 6.43
N GLY A 93 15.66 3.34 6.70
CA GLY A 93 15.37 4.36 5.69
C GLY A 93 14.06 4.10 4.92
N HIS A 94 13.12 3.34 5.51
CA HIS A 94 11.84 3.01 4.86
C HIS A 94 10.83 4.12 5.13
N MET A 95 10.35 4.78 4.06
CA MET A 95 9.40 5.88 4.13
C MET A 95 8.16 5.60 3.28
N THR A 96 6.99 5.94 3.80
CA THR A 96 5.73 5.97 3.06
C THR A 96 4.94 7.21 3.42
N TYR A 97 4.32 7.82 2.41
CA TYR A 97 3.48 9.01 2.57
C TYR A 97 4.20 10.18 3.27
N GLY A 98 5.40 10.51 2.78
CA GLY A 98 6.20 11.63 3.30
C GLY A 98 6.97 11.38 4.60
N GLU A 99 6.77 10.23 5.25
CA GLU A 99 7.30 9.96 6.60
C GLU A 99 7.80 8.52 6.79
N TYR A 100 8.55 8.25 7.86
CA TYR A 100 9.10 6.91 8.12
C TYR A 100 8.02 5.86 8.44
N GLY A 101 8.26 4.61 8.08
CA GLY A 101 7.35 3.49 8.38
C GLY A 101 6.14 3.39 7.44
N ASP A 102 5.31 2.37 7.65
CA ASP A 102 4.08 2.09 6.92
C ASP A 102 2.85 2.69 7.61
N VAL A 103 1.88 3.11 6.78
CA VAL A 103 0.52 3.45 7.22
C VAL A 103 -0.37 2.20 7.15
N ILE A 104 -1.06 1.91 8.24
CA ILE A 104 -1.92 0.73 8.38
C ILE A 104 -3.38 1.15 8.51
N ILE A 105 -4.25 0.29 7.96
CA ILE A 105 -5.69 0.39 8.08
C ILE A 105 -6.14 -0.72 9.02
N TYR A 106 -6.83 -0.37 10.10
CA TYR A 106 -7.28 -1.34 11.09
C TYR A 106 -8.66 -1.00 11.65
N LYS A 107 -9.30 -2.00 12.25
CA LYS A 107 -10.61 -1.89 12.89
C LYS A 107 -10.58 -2.65 14.20
N LYS A 108 -11.16 -2.08 15.26
CA LYS A 108 -11.31 -2.81 16.52
C LYS A 108 -12.20 -4.03 16.26
N GLY A 109 -11.77 -5.20 16.72
CA GLY A 109 -12.43 -6.49 16.45
C GLY A 109 -13.80 -6.70 17.11
N ASP A 110 -14.46 -5.64 17.57
CA ASP A 110 -15.74 -5.72 18.30
C ASP A 110 -16.99 -5.82 17.40
N ASN A 111 -16.79 -6.08 16.09
CA ASN A 111 -17.85 -6.17 15.09
C ASN A 111 -18.74 -4.93 14.96
N SER A 112 -18.38 -3.80 15.57
CA SER A 112 -19.08 -2.54 15.32
C SER A 112 -18.83 -2.13 13.86
N PRO A 113 -19.82 -1.54 13.17
CA PRO A 113 -19.59 -0.87 11.88
C PRO A 113 -18.80 0.42 12.12
N SER A 114 -17.57 0.29 12.65
CA SER A 114 -16.65 1.38 12.87
C SER A 114 -15.96 1.72 11.56
N THR A 115 -15.86 3.04 11.30
CA THR A 115 -15.01 3.57 10.24
C THR A 115 -13.58 3.08 10.50
N PRO A 116 -12.94 2.41 9.52
CA PRO A 116 -11.55 1.99 9.69
C PRO A 116 -10.66 3.19 9.98
N ILE A 117 -9.67 2.98 10.84
CA ILE A 117 -8.69 4.00 11.20
C ILE A 117 -7.48 3.80 10.29
N ILE A 118 -6.97 4.91 9.75
CA ILE A 118 -5.84 4.93 8.82
C ILE A 118 -4.74 5.75 9.49
N HIS A 119 -3.79 5.08 10.15
CA HIS A 119 -2.71 5.75 10.88
C HIS A 119 -1.38 5.03 10.70
N ARG A 120 -0.30 5.74 11.01
CA ARG A 120 1.05 5.19 10.93
C ARG A 120 1.28 4.20 12.05
N ALA A 121 1.85 3.04 11.71
CA ALA A 121 2.32 2.09 12.72
C ALA A 121 3.55 2.71 13.40
N PHE A 122 3.41 3.22 14.62
CA PHE A 122 4.48 3.96 15.29
C PHE A 122 5.57 3.04 15.83
N CYS A 123 5.18 2.06 16.65
CA CYS A 123 6.06 1.01 17.13
C CYS A 123 5.27 -0.27 17.45
N ARG A 124 5.96 -1.39 17.57
CA ARG A 124 5.36 -2.65 18.03
C ARG A 124 5.80 -2.92 19.46
N ILE A 125 4.83 -3.21 20.33
CA ILE A 125 5.09 -3.59 21.72
C ILE A 125 4.72 -5.06 21.93
N ILE A 126 5.50 -5.76 22.75
CA ILE A 126 5.33 -7.18 23.06
C ILE A 126 5.09 -7.30 24.55
N TYR A 127 4.00 -7.93 24.96
CA TYR A 127 3.75 -8.14 26.39
C TYR A 127 4.73 -9.17 26.96
N ASN A 128 5.48 -8.78 27.99
CA ASN A 128 6.43 -9.64 28.67
C ASN A 128 5.74 -10.32 29.86
N ALA A 129 5.28 -11.55 29.68
CA ALA A 129 4.53 -12.27 30.71
C ALA A 129 5.34 -12.57 31.98
N THR A 130 6.67 -12.69 31.88
CA THR A 130 7.55 -12.92 33.03
C THR A 130 7.75 -11.65 33.83
N GLY A 131 7.94 -10.53 33.13
CA GLY A 131 8.23 -9.22 33.73
C GLY A 131 6.99 -8.38 34.00
N GLY A 132 5.82 -8.69 33.45
CA GLY A 132 4.59 -7.91 33.59
C GLY A 132 4.58 -6.55 32.89
N GLY A 133 5.64 -6.20 32.14
CA GLY A 133 5.74 -4.98 31.33
C GLY A 133 5.66 -5.26 29.83
N PHE A 134 6.17 -4.33 29.03
CA PHE A 134 6.28 -4.46 27.58
C PHE A 134 7.73 -4.40 27.09
N ASP A 135 8.04 -5.20 26.09
CA ASP A 135 9.26 -5.07 25.31
C ASP A 135 8.96 -4.26 24.04
N ILE A 136 9.86 -3.36 23.66
CA ILE A 136 9.80 -2.57 22.43
C ILE A 136 11.14 -2.74 21.68
N PRO A 137 11.36 -3.90 21.02
CA PRO A 137 12.66 -4.24 20.44
C PRO A 137 13.21 -3.20 19.45
N SER A 138 12.33 -2.49 18.74
CA SER A 138 12.72 -1.49 17.76
C SER A 138 13.48 -0.29 18.36
N LEU A 139 13.31 0.01 19.66
CA LEU A 139 14.08 1.05 20.34
C LEU A 139 15.58 0.78 20.35
N SER A 140 15.99 -0.50 20.30
CA SER A 140 17.41 -0.88 20.22
C SER A 140 18.12 -0.35 18.96
N SER A 141 17.36 0.01 17.93
CA SER A 141 17.88 0.54 16.66
C SER A 141 17.91 2.07 16.61
N LEU A 142 17.36 2.75 17.62
CA LEU A 142 17.42 4.20 17.71
C LEU A 142 18.70 4.66 18.43
N PRO A 143 19.25 5.83 18.05
CA PRO A 143 20.30 6.48 18.83
C PRO A 143 19.86 6.76 20.28
N GLU A 144 20.79 6.66 21.23
CA GLU A 144 20.52 6.87 22.67
C GLU A 144 19.96 8.26 23.00
N TRP A 145 20.25 9.28 22.20
CA TRP A 145 19.73 10.63 22.40
C TRP A 145 18.29 10.78 21.91
N GLN A 146 17.76 9.83 21.13
CA GLN A 146 16.45 9.92 20.50
C GLN A 146 15.33 9.38 21.40
N TRP A 147 15.64 8.70 22.50
CA TRP A 147 14.62 8.21 23.41
C TRP A 147 15.14 8.04 24.84
N LYS A 148 14.23 8.01 25.82
CA LYS A 148 14.56 7.70 27.22
C LYS A 148 13.35 7.16 27.99
N VAL A 149 13.63 6.48 29.10
CA VAL A 149 12.59 5.95 30.01
C VAL A 149 12.38 6.90 31.19
N LEU A 150 11.13 7.22 31.50
CA LEU A 150 10.74 8.10 32.59
C LEU A 150 9.97 7.37 33.69
N PRO A 151 10.07 7.81 34.96
CA PRO A 151 11.05 8.78 35.48
C PRO A 151 12.39 8.08 35.78
N GLN A 152 13.51 8.63 35.26
CA GLN A 152 14.88 8.14 35.52
C GLN A 152 15.05 6.62 35.35
N GLY A 153 14.40 6.04 34.32
CA GLY A 153 14.49 4.61 34.05
C GLY A 153 15.81 4.24 33.38
N GLU A 154 16.21 2.97 33.53
CA GLU A 154 17.32 2.42 32.75
C GLU A 154 17.02 2.50 31.25
N HIS A 155 18.06 2.77 30.46
CA HIS A 155 17.95 2.85 29.00
C HIS A 155 17.90 1.45 28.38
N VAL A 156 16.81 0.73 28.69
CA VAL A 156 16.52 -0.63 28.22
C VAL A 156 15.25 -0.63 27.38
N TRP A 157 15.16 -1.57 26.44
CA TRP A 157 13.99 -1.71 25.57
C TRP A 157 13.05 -2.83 26.01
N TRP A 158 13.36 -3.54 27.10
CA TRP A 158 12.62 -4.71 27.59
C TRP A 158 12.01 -4.44 28.97
N ASN A 159 10.91 -5.13 29.26
CA ASN A 159 10.13 -5.06 30.50
C ASN A 159 9.81 -3.63 30.99
N LEU A 160 9.48 -2.76 30.04
CA LEU A 160 9.11 -1.38 30.28
C LEU A 160 7.70 -1.30 30.88
N ARG A 161 7.55 -0.56 31.98
CA ARG A 161 6.28 -0.41 32.71
C ARG A 161 5.81 1.03 32.85
N THR A 162 6.66 1.98 32.47
CA THR A 162 6.45 3.41 32.68
C THR A 162 6.39 4.13 31.33
N VAL A 163 6.76 5.41 31.30
CA VAL A 163 6.69 6.24 30.09
C VAL A 163 7.99 6.11 29.31
N VAL A 164 7.88 5.92 27.99
CA VAL A 164 9.01 6.05 27.06
C VAL A 164 8.83 7.35 26.27
N GLU A 165 9.77 8.28 26.40
CA GLU A 165 9.81 9.47 25.53
C GLU A 165 10.63 9.17 24.29
N ILE A 166 10.11 9.53 23.11
CA ILE A 166 10.81 9.45 21.83
C ILE A 166 10.80 10.84 21.22
N TYR A 167 11.98 11.33 20.83
CA TYR A 167 12.22 12.67 20.32
C TYR A 167 12.29 12.68 18.79
N GLY A 168 11.94 13.84 18.23
CA GLY A 168 12.02 14.12 16.81
C GLY A 168 11.19 13.19 15.95
N VAL A 169 9.93 13.05 16.32
CA VAL A 169 8.95 12.24 15.60
C VAL A 169 8.23 13.10 14.55
N GLY A 170 8.17 12.59 13.32
CA GLY A 170 7.41 13.14 12.20
C GLY A 170 7.88 14.50 11.70
N TYR A 171 7.15 15.03 10.73
CA TYR A 171 7.49 16.26 10.00
C TYR A 171 7.47 17.51 10.89
N LEU A 172 6.78 17.44 12.02
CA LEU A 172 6.71 18.49 13.05
C LEU A 172 7.79 18.34 14.13
N ASN A 173 8.64 17.31 14.06
CA ASN A 173 9.74 17.09 15.01
C ASN A 173 9.26 17.06 16.47
N VAL A 174 8.16 16.35 16.75
CA VAL A 174 7.49 16.35 18.06
C VAL A 174 8.12 15.34 19.02
N THR A 175 7.81 15.50 20.31
CA THR A 175 8.10 14.48 21.31
C THR A 175 6.87 13.61 21.52
N VAL A 176 7.02 12.28 21.43
CA VAL A 176 5.95 11.32 21.76
C VAL A 176 6.24 10.71 23.13
N ARG A 177 5.26 10.79 24.03
CA ARG A 177 5.31 10.18 25.37
C ARG A 177 4.46 8.92 25.40
N LEU A 178 5.08 7.77 25.15
CA LEU A 178 4.38 6.48 25.18
C LEU A 178 4.20 6.02 26.63
N ASP A 179 2.99 6.22 27.17
CA ASP A 179 2.64 5.81 28.53
C ASP A 179 2.17 4.35 28.56
N LEU A 180 3.12 3.44 28.83
CA LEU A 180 2.86 2.02 28.96
C LEU A 180 2.13 1.67 30.26
N ARG A 181 2.29 2.51 31.30
CA ARG A 181 1.60 2.31 32.58
C ARG A 181 0.10 2.40 32.40
N SER A 182 -0.37 3.40 31.65
CA SER A 182 -1.79 3.59 31.34
C SER A 182 -2.39 2.38 30.59
N ILE A 183 -1.63 1.76 29.67
CA ILE A 183 -2.07 0.56 28.96
C ILE A 183 -2.18 -0.64 29.91
N LEU A 184 -1.18 -0.86 30.77
CA LEU A 184 -1.20 -1.94 31.76
C LEU A 184 -2.37 -1.77 32.74
N GLN A 185 -2.60 -0.56 33.24
CA GLN A 185 -3.73 -0.24 34.11
C GLN A 185 -5.07 -0.44 33.43
N TYR A 186 -5.17 -0.16 32.13
CA TYR A 186 -6.38 -0.46 31.37
C TYR A 186 -6.68 -1.96 31.36
N PHE A 187 -5.67 -2.80 31.07
CA PHE A 187 -5.84 -4.25 31.07
C PHE A 187 -6.30 -4.78 32.43
N GLU A 188 -5.69 -4.32 33.51
CA GLU A 188 -6.06 -4.70 34.87
C GLU A 188 -7.49 -4.25 35.23
N SER A 189 -7.81 -2.97 35.01
CA SER A 189 -9.12 -2.40 35.38
C SER A 189 -10.30 -2.94 34.57
N HIS A 190 -10.07 -3.40 33.34
CA HIS A 190 -11.12 -3.92 32.45
C HIS A 190 -11.11 -5.44 32.31
N ASN A 191 -10.27 -6.13 33.09
CA ASN A 191 -10.11 -7.60 33.05
C ASN A 191 -9.81 -8.13 31.63
N VAL A 192 -9.01 -7.39 30.88
CA VAL A 192 -8.54 -7.77 29.54
C VAL A 192 -7.21 -8.51 29.71
N THR A 193 -7.07 -9.66 29.06
CA THR A 193 -5.80 -10.41 29.08
C THR A 193 -4.70 -9.55 28.44
N PRO A 194 -3.61 -9.23 29.15
CA PRO A 194 -2.56 -8.38 28.60
C PRO A 194 -1.98 -8.96 27.30
N HIS A 195 -1.83 -8.09 26.30
CA HIS A 195 -1.30 -8.48 25.00
C HIS A 195 -0.47 -7.35 24.38
N GLY A 196 0.41 -7.72 23.44
CA GLY A 196 1.14 -6.77 22.60
C GLY A 196 0.36 -6.38 21.33
N GLY A 197 0.99 -5.57 20.49
CA GLY A 197 0.43 -5.10 19.24
C GLY A 197 1.15 -3.86 18.71
N PHE A 198 0.56 -3.23 17.70
CA PHE A 198 1.04 -1.95 17.18
C PHE A 198 0.49 -0.80 18.03
N ILE A 199 1.37 0.12 18.38
CA ILE A 199 1.00 1.49 18.74
C ILE A 199 0.89 2.25 17.43
N THR A 200 -0.20 2.99 17.25
CA THR A 200 -0.53 3.70 16.02
C THR A 200 -0.70 5.18 16.30
N MET A 201 -0.38 6.02 15.34
CA MET A 201 -0.45 7.47 15.49
C MET A 201 -0.71 8.12 14.13
N GLY A 202 -1.62 9.10 14.07
CA GLY A 202 -1.75 9.97 12.92
C GLY A 202 -0.61 10.98 12.86
N ASP A 203 -0.10 11.28 11.66
CA ASP A 203 1.03 12.21 11.48
C ASP A 203 0.73 13.62 12.00
N HIS A 204 -0.54 14.03 12.02
CA HIS A 204 -1.04 15.31 12.54
C HIS A 204 -1.65 15.18 13.96
N ASN A 205 -1.51 14.05 14.65
CA ASN A 205 -2.03 13.89 16.00
C ASN A 205 -1.10 14.56 17.02
N VAL A 206 -1.15 15.90 17.05
CA VAL A 206 -0.31 16.72 17.91
C VAL A 206 -1.12 17.62 18.84
N ILE A 207 -0.57 17.88 20.02
CA ILE A 207 -1.14 18.80 21.01
C ILE A 207 -0.03 19.72 21.53
N SER A 208 -0.32 21.02 21.61
CA SER A 208 0.58 22.00 22.20
C SER A 208 0.29 22.12 23.70
N ASP A 209 1.29 21.83 24.52
CA ASP A 209 1.25 22.04 25.98
C ASP A 209 2.40 22.97 26.38
N ASN A 210 2.05 24.14 26.93
CA ASN A 210 3.00 25.18 27.34
C ASN A 210 4.04 25.56 26.27
N GLY A 211 3.63 25.59 25.00
CA GLY A 211 4.49 25.94 23.86
C GLY A 211 5.38 24.79 23.36
N ILE A 212 5.26 23.59 23.95
CA ILE A 212 5.93 22.37 23.47
C ILE A 212 4.90 21.52 22.74
N LEU A 213 5.26 21.05 21.54
CA LEU A 213 4.40 20.20 20.73
C LEU A 213 4.66 18.72 21.03
N TYR A 214 3.61 18.03 21.46
CA TYR A 214 3.64 16.60 21.76
C TYR A 214 2.79 15.82 20.77
N GLY A 215 3.31 14.69 20.30
CA GLY A 215 2.54 13.72 19.55
C GLY A 215 1.74 12.82 20.48
N TYR A 216 0.49 12.53 20.12
CA TYR A 216 -0.34 11.55 20.83
C TYR A 216 -0.72 10.37 19.93
N TYR A 217 -0.59 9.18 20.49
CA TYR A 217 -0.91 7.92 19.82
C TYR A 217 -2.36 7.51 20.07
N ASP A 218 -2.87 6.59 19.26
CA ASP A 218 -4.29 6.26 19.25
C ASP A 218 -4.75 5.54 20.52
N GLN A 219 -3.82 4.86 21.20
CA GLN A 219 -4.09 4.13 22.44
C GLN A 219 -4.38 5.04 23.65
N ILE A 220 -4.35 6.37 23.47
CA ILE A 220 -4.83 7.33 24.48
C ILE A 220 -6.09 8.09 24.07
N SER A 221 -6.45 8.09 22.79
CA SER A 221 -7.52 8.92 22.23
C SER A 221 -8.69 8.12 21.64
N ILE A 222 -8.41 7.07 20.85
CA ILE A 222 -9.44 6.35 20.08
C ILE A 222 -9.79 5.02 20.74
N PHE A 223 -8.81 4.25 21.18
CA PHE A 223 -8.98 3.00 21.92
C PHE A 223 -7.84 2.87 22.93
N ARG A 224 -7.83 1.88 23.82
CA ARG A 224 -6.79 1.76 24.88
C ARG A 224 -5.83 0.60 24.68
N GLU A 225 -6.23 -0.38 23.89
CA GLU A 225 -5.47 -1.60 23.63
C GLU A 225 -4.51 -1.42 22.43
N PRO A 226 -3.29 -1.97 22.46
CA PRO A 226 -2.44 -2.03 21.28
C PRO A 226 -3.16 -2.73 20.11
N VAL A 227 -2.97 -2.26 18.88
CA VAL A 227 -3.63 -2.86 17.70
C VAL A 227 -3.10 -4.27 17.49
N ARG A 228 -3.96 -5.28 17.66
CA ARG A 228 -3.59 -6.67 17.44
C ARG A 228 -3.39 -6.95 15.95
N ASP A 229 -2.58 -7.97 15.66
CA ASP A 229 -2.25 -8.38 14.29
C ASP A 229 -3.49 -8.73 13.46
N ASP A 230 -4.52 -9.30 14.08
CA ASP A 230 -5.79 -9.67 13.45
C ASP A 230 -6.77 -8.49 13.31
N TRP A 231 -6.50 -7.35 13.95
CA TRP A 231 -7.28 -6.12 13.77
C TRP A 231 -6.82 -5.32 12.55
N VAL A 232 -5.60 -5.59 12.07
CA VAL A 232 -5.06 -4.96 10.87
C VAL A 232 -5.79 -5.51 9.63
N VAL A 233 -6.49 -4.61 8.94
CA VAL A 233 -7.16 -4.91 7.67
C VAL A 233 -6.15 -4.97 6.53
N GLY A 234 -5.18 -4.04 6.54
CA GLY A 234 -4.13 -3.98 5.54
C GLY A 234 -3.19 -2.78 5.71
N ILE A 235 -2.27 -2.66 4.76
CA ILE A 235 -1.34 -1.53 4.62
C ILE A 235 -1.80 -0.62 3.48
N ALA A 236 -1.54 0.67 3.61
CA ALA A 236 -1.75 1.65 2.57
C ALA A 236 -0.67 1.47 1.47
N ARG A 237 -1.09 1.29 0.22
CA ARG A 237 -0.22 1.05 -0.95
C ARG A 237 -0.70 1.82 -2.17
N GLY A 238 -0.57 3.13 -2.09
CA GLY A 238 -0.96 4.10 -3.12
C GLY A 238 -2.05 5.03 -2.63
N GLU A 239 -2.11 6.21 -3.25
CA GLU A 239 -3.12 7.23 -3.05
C GLU A 239 -3.70 7.65 -4.40
N ILE A 240 -4.97 8.05 -4.39
CA ILE A 240 -5.62 8.78 -5.46
C ILE A 240 -5.98 10.14 -4.85
N PRO A 241 -5.15 11.18 -5.11
CA PRO A 241 -5.31 12.47 -4.47
C PRO A 241 -6.68 13.09 -4.74
N TRP A 242 -7.27 13.77 -3.75
CA TRP A 242 -8.48 14.61 -3.78
C TRP A 242 -9.79 14.02 -4.35
N PHE A 243 -9.79 12.81 -4.93
CA PHE A 243 -11.00 12.19 -5.50
C PHE A 243 -12.01 11.73 -4.44
N GLY A 244 -11.56 11.49 -3.21
CA GLY A 244 -12.41 11.19 -2.07
C GLY A 244 -13.32 12.37 -1.69
N LEU A 245 -12.97 13.60 -2.05
CA LEU A 245 -13.83 14.79 -1.85
C LEU A 245 -15.20 14.62 -2.50
N LEU A 246 -15.31 13.91 -3.63
CA LEU A 246 -16.59 13.64 -4.27
C LEU A 246 -17.52 12.83 -3.34
N LYS A 247 -16.97 11.87 -2.60
CA LYS A 247 -17.72 11.10 -1.59
C LYS A 247 -18.10 12.00 -0.41
N LEU A 248 -17.17 12.82 0.07
CA LEU A 248 -17.41 13.70 1.22
C LEU A 248 -18.53 14.70 0.91
N TRP A 249 -18.50 15.35 -0.26
CA TRP A 249 -19.56 16.26 -0.72
C TRP A 249 -20.91 15.58 -0.96
N ALA A 250 -20.91 14.33 -1.43
CA ALA A 250 -22.15 13.58 -1.58
C ALA A 250 -22.79 13.21 -0.23
N GLY A 251 -21.97 13.10 0.83
CA GLY A 251 -22.41 12.81 2.20
C GLY A 251 -22.80 14.04 3.03
N GLY A 252 -22.54 15.26 2.55
CA GLY A 252 -22.77 16.51 3.27
C GLY A 252 -21.67 17.54 2.99
N ASP A 253 -21.42 18.43 3.93
CA ASP A 253 -20.30 19.37 3.81
C ASP A 253 -18.98 18.66 4.05
N ALA A 254 -18.01 18.90 3.16
CA ALA A 254 -16.66 18.41 3.37
C ALA A 254 -16.09 19.01 4.66
N PRO A 255 -15.30 18.24 5.43
CA PRO A 255 -14.67 18.71 6.66
C PRO A 255 -13.93 20.04 6.44
N PRO A 256 -13.98 21.00 7.39
CA PRO A 256 -13.41 22.34 7.22
C PRO A 256 -11.88 22.33 7.04
N ASN A 257 -11.23 21.26 7.49
CA ASN A 257 -9.81 20.95 7.43
C ASN A 257 -9.34 20.35 6.10
N VAL A 258 -10.20 20.22 5.09
CA VAL A 258 -9.78 19.83 3.73
C VAL A 258 -8.84 20.90 3.16
N PRO A 259 -7.63 20.53 2.69
CA PRO A 259 -6.71 21.48 2.08
C PRO A 259 -7.32 22.22 0.87
N GLU A 260 -7.06 23.52 0.78
CA GLU A 260 -7.73 24.38 -0.21
C GLU A 260 -7.38 23.98 -1.65
N ASN A 261 -6.11 23.67 -1.89
CA ASN A 261 -5.61 23.26 -3.19
C ASN A 261 -6.18 21.90 -3.63
N SER A 262 -6.57 21.00 -2.72
CA SER A 262 -7.20 19.72 -3.07
C SER A 262 -8.53 19.93 -3.81
N LYS A 263 -9.31 20.93 -3.40
CA LYS A 263 -10.59 21.28 -4.07
C LYS A 263 -10.35 21.75 -5.49
N THR A 264 -9.41 22.67 -5.69
CA THR A 264 -9.07 23.20 -7.01
C THR A 264 -8.44 22.12 -7.90
N ASN A 265 -7.54 21.30 -7.36
CA ASN A 265 -6.86 20.23 -8.09
C ASN A 265 -7.84 19.14 -8.54
N LEU A 266 -8.88 18.85 -7.77
CA LEU A 266 -9.95 17.95 -8.21
C LEU A 266 -10.63 18.47 -9.48
N PHE A 267 -11.07 19.73 -9.48
CA PHE A 267 -11.72 20.32 -10.66
C PHE A 267 -10.78 20.38 -11.86
N ILE A 268 -9.51 20.75 -11.66
CA ILE A 268 -8.49 20.71 -12.73
C ILE A 268 -8.33 19.30 -13.27
N THR A 269 -8.27 18.28 -12.40
CA THR A 269 -8.09 16.89 -12.82
C THR A 269 -9.30 16.38 -13.60
N ILE A 270 -10.52 16.67 -13.15
CA ILE A 270 -11.75 16.35 -13.88
C ILE A 270 -11.77 17.05 -15.25
N ALA A 271 -11.43 18.34 -15.29
CA ALA A 271 -11.35 19.10 -16.52
C ALA A 271 -10.31 18.49 -17.48
N ALA A 272 -9.15 18.08 -16.98
CA ALA A 272 -8.11 17.42 -17.77
C ALA A 272 -8.60 16.07 -18.34
N ILE A 273 -9.29 15.25 -17.56
CA ILE A 273 -9.85 13.96 -18.01
C ILE A 273 -10.83 14.15 -19.17
N ILE A 274 -11.57 15.26 -19.20
CA ILE A 274 -12.54 15.57 -20.26
C ILE A 274 -11.84 16.25 -21.46
N VAL A 275 -11.00 17.24 -21.22
CA VAL A 275 -10.40 18.10 -22.25
C VAL A 275 -9.29 17.37 -23.00
N VAL A 276 -8.48 16.53 -22.35
CA VAL A 276 -7.34 15.85 -22.98
C VAL A 276 -7.78 14.92 -24.13
N PRO A 277 -8.77 14.01 -23.97
CA PRO A 277 -9.25 13.19 -25.08
C PRO A 277 -9.76 14.02 -26.26
N ILE A 278 -10.53 15.08 -25.98
CA ILE A 278 -11.06 15.98 -27.00
C ILE A 278 -9.93 16.69 -27.74
N GLY A 279 -8.91 17.17 -27.00
CA GLY A 279 -7.73 17.81 -27.56
C GLY A 279 -6.91 16.86 -28.43
N ILE A 280 -6.73 15.60 -28.00
CA ILE A 280 -6.08 14.55 -28.79
C ILE A 280 -6.85 14.30 -30.08
N ASP A 281 -8.18 14.21 -30.03
CA ASP A 281 -9.02 14.00 -31.20
C ASP A 281 -8.97 15.17 -32.19
N ALA A 282 -9.03 16.41 -31.68
CA ALA A 282 -8.89 17.62 -32.50
C ALA A 282 -7.51 17.73 -33.13
N LEU A 283 -6.45 17.43 -32.37
CA LEU A 283 -5.08 17.39 -32.86
C LEU A 283 -4.93 16.35 -33.97
N ASN A 284 -5.40 15.12 -33.73
CA ASN A 284 -5.43 14.04 -34.72
C ASN A 284 -6.18 14.44 -36.00
N PHE A 285 -7.29 15.17 -35.88
CA PHE A 285 -8.04 15.66 -37.03
C PHE A 285 -7.23 16.67 -37.87
N VAL A 286 -6.55 17.62 -37.23
CA VAL A 286 -5.72 18.62 -37.92
C VAL A 286 -4.50 17.97 -38.58
N LEU A 287 -3.84 17.04 -37.90
CA LEU A 287 -2.65 16.36 -38.42
C LEU A 287 -2.96 15.43 -39.59
N LYS A 288 -4.12 14.76 -39.56
CA LYS A 288 -4.63 14.02 -40.73
C LYS A 288 -4.78 14.92 -41.95
N ARG A 289 -5.26 16.16 -41.78
CA ARG A 289 -5.34 17.14 -42.90
C ARG A 289 -3.96 17.53 -43.45
N LYS A 290 -2.91 17.45 -42.63
CA LYS A 290 -1.52 17.73 -43.04
C LYS A 290 -0.76 16.48 -43.52
N GLY A 291 -1.43 15.33 -43.65
CA GLY A 291 -0.81 14.08 -44.11
C GLY A 291 0.05 13.37 -43.06
N ILE A 292 0.00 13.78 -41.79
CA ILE A 292 0.78 13.20 -40.68
C ILE A 292 -0.16 12.32 -39.85
N GLU A 293 -0.04 11.00 -39.93
CA GLU A 293 -0.77 10.07 -39.05
C GLU A 293 0.04 9.84 -37.75
N ILE A 294 -0.34 10.49 -36.65
CA ILE A 294 0.33 10.32 -35.35
C ILE A 294 0.00 8.96 -34.69
N PHE A 295 -1.25 8.50 -34.79
CA PHE A 295 -1.73 7.24 -34.21
C PHE A 295 -2.07 6.19 -35.28
N GLY A 296 -1.16 5.95 -36.23
CA GLY A 296 -1.33 4.88 -37.24
C GLY A 296 -1.36 3.45 -36.67
N TRP A 297 -0.86 3.24 -35.44
CA TRP A 297 -0.76 1.93 -34.81
C TRP A 297 -2.10 1.39 -34.27
N THR A 298 -3.05 2.24 -33.85
CA THR A 298 -4.35 1.80 -33.31
C THR A 298 -5.29 1.22 -34.36
N LYS A 299 -5.09 1.53 -35.65
CA LYS A 299 -5.83 0.91 -36.77
C LYS A 299 -5.46 -0.56 -37.02
N LYS A 300 -4.30 -1.04 -36.52
CA LYS A 300 -3.85 -2.43 -36.75
C LYS A 300 -4.46 -3.44 -35.77
N PHE A 301 -5.04 -3.00 -34.65
CA PHE A 301 -5.72 -3.88 -33.68
C PHE A 301 -7.18 -4.14 -34.09
N ASN A 302 -7.36 -4.77 -35.25
CA ASN A 302 -8.67 -5.19 -35.72
C ASN A 302 -9.01 -6.55 -35.07
N LEU A 303 -9.65 -6.52 -33.89
CA LEU A 303 -10.08 -7.70 -33.11
C LEU A 303 -10.89 -8.73 -33.93
N ARG A 304 -11.45 -8.30 -35.08
CA ARG A 304 -12.18 -9.16 -36.03
C ARG A 304 -11.33 -10.28 -36.64
N GLN A 305 -10.00 -10.18 -36.67
CA GLN A 305 -9.15 -11.27 -37.16
C GLN A 305 -8.97 -12.41 -36.15
N LEU A 306 -9.09 -12.12 -34.85
CA LEU A 306 -8.97 -13.14 -33.79
C LEU A 306 -10.17 -14.10 -33.76
N PHE A 307 -11.37 -13.61 -34.09
CA PHE A 307 -12.58 -14.44 -34.14
C PHE A 307 -12.79 -15.22 -35.44
N LYS A 308 -12.00 -14.95 -36.50
CA LYS A 308 -12.10 -15.71 -37.76
C LYS A 308 -11.31 -17.02 -37.76
N LYS A 309 -10.31 -17.17 -36.88
CA LYS A 309 -9.45 -18.36 -36.85
C LYS A 309 -10.02 -19.54 -36.06
N SER A 310 -11.14 -19.34 -35.35
CA SER A 310 -11.78 -20.38 -34.52
C SER A 310 -12.77 -21.30 -35.26
N LYS A 311 -13.04 -21.08 -36.56
CA LYS A 311 -14.15 -21.75 -37.25
C LYS A 311 -13.78 -22.58 -38.48
N SER A 312 -12.52 -22.91 -38.70
CA SER A 312 -12.10 -23.79 -39.80
C SER A 312 -10.98 -24.74 -39.37
N GLU A 313 -11.33 -25.84 -38.75
CA GLU A 313 -10.59 -27.11 -38.84
C GLU A 313 -11.50 -28.24 -38.36
N LYS A 314 -12.14 -28.92 -39.31
CA LYS A 314 -12.68 -30.27 -39.11
C LYS A 314 -11.53 -31.24 -39.35
N PRO A 315 -11.26 -32.22 -38.47
CA PRO A 315 -10.25 -33.23 -38.75
C PRO A 315 -10.73 -34.16 -39.89
N PRO A 316 -9.83 -34.62 -40.78
CA PRO A 316 -10.19 -35.61 -41.79
C PRO A 316 -10.38 -36.99 -41.15
N ASN A 317 -11.40 -37.66 -41.68
CA ASN A 317 -11.80 -39.03 -41.42
C ASN A 317 -10.70 -40.01 -41.85
N ALA A 318 -10.28 -40.93 -40.97
CA ALA A 318 -9.44 -42.08 -41.35
C ALA A 318 -10.22 -43.37 -41.07
N GLN A 319 -10.81 -43.93 -42.13
CA GLN A 319 -11.30 -45.30 -42.18
C GLN A 319 -10.31 -46.16 -42.98
N ASN A 320 -9.85 -47.22 -42.34
CA ASN A 320 -9.54 -48.56 -42.84
C ASN A 320 -8.90 -48.74 -44.24
N VAL A 321 -7.65 -49.20 -44.24
CA VAL A 321 -7.18 -50.20 -45.22
C VAL A 321 -6.45 -51.33 -44.48
N THR A 322 -6.85 -52.53 -44.84
CA THR A 322 -6.51 -53.84 -44.28
C THR A 322 -5.24 -54.46 -44.89
N ASN A 323 -4.54 -55.21 -44.03
CA ASN A 323 -3.88 -56.51 -44.25
C ASN A 323 -2.46 -56.64 -44.85
N LYS A 324 -1.69 -57.46 -44.10
CA LYS A 324 -0.68 -58.47 -44.49
C LYS A 324 0.67 -58.00 -45.04
N ASP A 325 1.76 -58.19 -44.28
CA ASP A 325 2.49 -59.47 -44.25
C ASP A 325 3.55 -59.55 -43.12
N ASP A 326 3.84 -60.80 -42.83
CA ASP A 326 4.66 -61.47 -41.81
C ASP A 326 6.15 -61.03 -41.73
N LYS A 327 6.68 -60.87 -40.49
CA LYS A 327 7.80 -61.68 -39.94
C LYS A 327 8.32 -61.18 -38.59
N THR A 328 8.24 -62.10 -37.63
CA THR A 328 8.83 -62.17 -36.29
C THR A 328 10.35 -62.06 -36.30
N VAL A 329 10.98 -61.31 -35.37
CA VAL A 329 12.17 -61.72 -34.57
C VAL A 329 12.29 -60.86 -33.29
N GLU A 330 12.11 -61.54 -32.15
CA GLU A 330 12.71 -61.44 -30.82
C GLU A 330 12.98 -60.13 -30.04
N MET A 331 12.53 -60.19 -28.79
CA MET A 331 12.88 -59.38 -27.62
C MET A 331 14.34 -59.52 -27.20
N LYS A 332 14.93 -58.42 -26.68
CA LYS A 332 15.71 -58.48 -25.44
C LYS A 332 15.61 -57.18 -24.65
N ILE A 333 15.05 -57.30 -23.46
CA ILE A 333 15.10 -56.35 -22.36
C ILE A 333 16.49 -56.48 -21.72
N ASP A 334 17.17 -55.37 -21.45
CA ASP A 334 18.10 -55.35 -20.32
C ASP A 334 17.96 -54.05 -19.52
N LYS A 335 17.93 -54.24 -18.21
CA LYS A 335 17.78 -53.26 -17.15
C LYS A 335 19.17 -52.75 -16.73
N ASP A 336 19.13 -51.73 -15.88
CA ASP A 336 20.18 -51.28 -14.98
C ASP A 336 21.31 -50.40 -15.55
N LYS A 337 21.31 -49.14 -15.10
CA LYS A 337 22.30 -48.67 -14.12
C LYS A 337 21.96 -47.28 -13.56
N LYS A 338 21.57 -47.24 -12.29
CA LYS A 338 21.82 -46.13 -11.37
C LYS A 338 23.33 -46.06 -11.08
N LYS A 339 23.93 -44.86 -11.10
CA LYS A 339 25.00 -44.53 -10.15
C LYS A 339 25.21 -43.02 -9.97
N THR A 340 25.25 -42.68 -8.69
CA THR A 340 25.42 -41.42 -7.96
C THR A 340 26.84 -40.84 -8.05
N ARG A 341 26.99 -39.50 -7.91
CA ARG A 341 28.02 -38.74 -7.15
C ARG A 341 27.79 -37.22 -7.40
N ALA A 342 27.41 -36.38 -6.44
CA ALA A 342 28.09 -35.85 -5.23
C ALA A 342 29.03 -34.62 -5.52
N PRO A 343 29.17 -33.68 -4.56
CA PRO A 343 29.11 -32.22 -4.81
C PRO A 343 30.45 -31.47 -4.81
N ILE A 344 30.38 -30.20 -5.22
CA ILE A 344 31.48 -29.24 -5.36
C ILE A 344 31.91 -28.69 -3.99
N LYS A 345 33.22 -28.72 -3.72
CA LYS A 345 33.89 -28.22 -2.50
C LYS A 345 34.43 -26.80 -2.70
N ILE A 346 34.49 -26.12 -1.56
CA ILE A 346 35.08 -24.83 -1.22
C ILE A 346 36.62 -24.93 -1.27
N ASP A 347 37.32 -23.89 -1.73
CA ASP A 347 38.76 -23.71 -1.52
C ASP A 347 39.04 -22.47 -0.66
N GLU A 348 39.71 -22.73 0.46
CA GLU A 348 40.38 -21.80 1.37
C GLU A 348 41.86 -22.20 1.42
N ASN A 349 42.77 -21.22 1.27
CA ASN A 349 44.11 -21.06 1.89
C ASN A 349 45.03 -20.23 0.97
N GLN A 350 45.45 -19.02 1.34
CA GLN A 350 46.51 -18.63 2.30
C GLN A 350 47.95 -18.78 1.77
N GLU A 351 48.61 -17.63 1.54
CA GLU A 351 50.04 -17.37 1.83
C GLU A 351 50.23 -15.84 1.87
N GLN A 352 50.38 -15.24 3.05
CA GLN A 352 51.64 -14.85 3.72
C GLN A 352 52.59 -13.94 2.92
N GLY A 353 52.82 -12.72 3.45
CA GLY A 353 54.02 -11.93 3.16
C GLY A 353 53.89 -10.43 3.46
N GLY A 354 54.62 -9.92 4.47
CA GLY A 354 55.09 -8.53 4.44
C GLY A 354 54.79 -7.63 5.64
N LYS A 355 55.60 -7.74 6.71
CA LYS A 355 55.80 -6.70 7.72
C LYS A 355 56.36 -5.42 7.10
N LYS A 356 55.84 -4.24 7.45
CA LYS A 356 56.68 -3.06 7.74
C LYS A 356 55.98 -2.01 8.62
N LYS A 357 56.62 -1.76 9.77
CA LYS A 357 56.42 -0.64 10.69
C LYS A 357 56.56 0.70 9.96
N LYS A 358 55.71 1.67 10.31
CA LYS A 358 56.17 3.04 10.54
C LYS A 358 55.32 3.72 11.61
N ARG A 359 55.98 3.97 12.74
CA ARG A 359 55.61 4.95 13.76
C ARG A 359 56.00 6.31 13.20
N GLU A 360 55.11 7.29 13.24
CA GLU A 360 55.48 8.71 13.28
C GLU A 360 54.90 9.32 14.57
N LYS A 361 55.80 9.49 15.54
CA LYS A 361 55.73 10.55 16.53
C LYS A 361 56.43 11.76 15.91
N SER A 362 55.79 12.92 15.90
CA SER A 362 56.49 14.20 16.04
C SER A 362 55.72 15.04 17.03
N GLY A 363 56.38 15.37 18.14
CA GLY A 363 55.90 16.38 19.08
C GLY A 363 56.51 17.74 18.78
N SER A 364 55.91 18.73 19.45
CA SER A 364 56.52 19.95 20.02
C SER A 364 56.93 21.09 19.09
N ARG A 365 56.24 22.24 19.20
CA ARG A 365 56.75 23.50 19.82
C ARG A 365 55.71 24.64 19.66
N GLU A 366 55.25 25.20 20.78
CA GLU A 366 55.54 26.57 21.25
C GLU A 366 55.02 27.71 20.34
N LYS A 367 53.93 28.35 20.77
CA LYS A 367 53.93 29.73 21.29
C LYS A 367 52.65 30.01 22.07
#